data_AF-A0A450T2A6-F1
#
_entry.id   AF-A0A450T2A6-F1
#
_cell.length_a   1.000
_cell.length_b   1.000
_cell.length_c   1.000
_cell.angle_alpha   90.00
_cell.angle_beta   90.00
_cell.angle_gamma   90.00
#
_symmetry.space_group_name_H-M   'P 1'
#
loop_
_entity.id
_entity.type
_entity.pdbx_description
1 polymer ?
#
loop_
_entity_poly.entity_id
_entity_poly.type
_entity_poly.pdbx_seq_one_letter_code
_entity_poly.pdbx_strand_id
1 'polypeptide(L)'
;MQQNFPPGSEFEAVGFFRRLGAIIYDSLILFAILIFAHLPLQALLGTATITPDDTWHPAYQAYLLGVCFLYFGWCWTHGGQTLGMRTWRICLRSKPTGSGSGPVSWGRSGIRFLCAILSWSVFGAGFLWVIVDRERMSWHDRLSGTELVLIPR
;
A
#
# COMPACT_ATOMS: atom_id res chain seq x y z
N MET A 1 -4.25 8.03 16.14
CA MET A 1 -3.54 9.30 16.36
C MET A 1 -2.89 9.71 15.05
N GLN A 2 -3.52 10.60 14.29
CA GLN A 2 -2.96 11.12 13.03
C GLN A 2 -1.85 12.12 13.36
N GLN A 3 -0.71 12.02 12.67
CA GLN A 3 0.44 12.89 12.95
C GLN A 3 0.15 14.29 12.40
N ASN A 4 -0.05 15.24 13.32
CA ASN A 4 -0.28 16.63 12.98
C ASN A 4 1.08 17.31 12.82
N PHE A 5 1.58 17.38 11.59
CA PHE A 5 2.86 18.02 11.31
C PHE A 5 2.71 19.55 11.33
N PRO A 6 3.60 20.29 12.02
CA PRO A 6 3.59 21.74 11.98
C PRO A 6 3.81 22.25 10.54
N PRO A 7 3.13 23.33 10.13
CA PRO A 7 3.35 23.94 8.83
C PRO A 7 4.81 24.40 8.70
N GLY A 8 5.49 24.01 7.61
CA GLY A 8 6.91 24.32 7.37
C GLY A 8 7.92 23.26 7.80
N SER A 9 7.48 22.06 8.17
CA SER A 9 8.39 20.92 8.42
C SER A 9 9.11 20.50 7.12
N GLU A 10 10.44 20.59 7.10
CA GLU A 10 11.25 20.00 6.04
C GLU A 10 11.22 18.47 6.19
N PHE A 11 10.64 17.80 5.20
CA PHE A 11 10.59 16.35 5.17
C PHE A 11 11.72 15.78 4.30
N GLU A 12 12.50 14.88 4.87
CA GLU A 12 13.52 14.16 4.11
C GLU A 12 12.86 13.10 3.21
N ALA A 13 13.29 13.06 1.94
CA ALA A 13 12.82 12.06 0.99
C ALA A 13 13.26 10.65 1.44
N VAL A 14 12.30 9.73 1.52
CA VAL A 14 12.58 8.35 1.96
C VAL A 14 13.50 7.63 0.97
N GLY A 15 14.65 7.15 1.47
CA GLY A 15 15.62 6.38 0.69
C GLY A 15 15.12 5.02 0.22
N PHE A 16 15.68 4.57 -0.91
CA PHE A 16 15.31 3.33 -1.59
C PHE A 16 15.32 2.11 -0.67
N PHE A 17 16.41 1.89 0.08
CA PHE A 17 16.54 0.73 0.98
C PHE A 17 15.49 0.71 2.10
N ARG A 18 15.08 1.88 2.60
CA ARG A 18 14.01 1.96 3.62
C ARG A 18 12.65 1.60 3.03
N ARG A 19 12.39 2.00 1.78
CA ARG A 19 11.17 1.59 1.05
C ARG A 19 11.16 0.08 0.81
N LEU A 20 12.28 -0.48 0.37
CA LEU A 20 12.41 -1.92 0.15
C LEU A 20 12.19 -2.70 1.45
N GLY A 21 12.83 -2.27 2.54
CA GLY A 21 12.64 -2.87 3.86
C GLY A 21 11.18 -2.81 4.34
N ALA A 22 10.48 -1.69 4.11
CA ALA A 22 9.06 -1.57 4.46
C ALA A 22 8.18 -2.53 3.64
N ILE A 23 8.46 -2.68 2.35
CA ILE A 23 7.74 -3.59 1.46
C ILE A 23 7.96 -5.04 1.84
N ILE A 24 9.21 -5.44 2.12
CA ILE A 24 9.49 -6.80 2.60
C ILE A 24 8.69 -7.07 3.87
N TYR A 25 8.69 -6.13 4.81
CA TYR A 25 7.96 -6.28 6.06
C TYR A 25 6.44 -6.39 5.84
N ASP A 26 5.87 -5.49 5.04
CA ASP A 26 4.44 -5.52 4.71
C ASP A 26 4.07 -6.76 3.89
N SER A 27 4.97 -7.30 3.07
CA SER A 27 4.74 -8.54 2.30
C SER A 27 4.61 -9.76 3.22
N LEU A 28 5.40 -9.85 4.28
CA LEU A 28 5.30 -10.91 5.27
C LEU A 28 3.98 -10.83 6.04
N ILE A 29 3.59 -9.62 6.44
CA ILE A 29 2.31 -9.39 7.14
C ILE A 29 1.14 -9.71 6.22
N LEU A 30 1.17 -9.23 4.99
CA LEU A 30 0.13 -9.48 4.01
C LEU A 30 0.02 -10.96 3.68
N PHE A 31 1.14 -11.67 3.56
CA PHE A 31 1.17 -13.11 3.35
C PHE A 31 0.48 -13.86 4.51
N ALA A 32 0.77 -13.49 5.76
CA ALA A 32 0.09 -14.05 6.92
C ALA A 32 -1.43 -13.77 6.88
N ILE A 33 -1.83 -12.52 6.60
CA ILE A 33 -3.25 -12.13 6.47
C ILE A 33 -3.96 -12.95 5.39
N LEU A 34 -3.32 -13.16 4.24
CA LEU A 34 -3.90 -13.93 3.13
C LEU A 34 -4.06 -15.41 3.47
N ILE A 35 -3.13 -16.00 4.22
CA ILE A 35 -3.29 -17.37 4.75
C ILE A 35 -4.54 -17.42 5.65
N PHE A 36 -4.65 -16.51 6.62
CA PHE A 36 -5.81 -16.50 7.53
C PHE A 36 -7.12 -16.16 6.82
N ALA A 37 -7.10 -15.38 5.74
CA ALA A 37 -8.27 -15.12 4.91
C ALA A 37 -8.66 -16.35 4.06
N HIS A 38 -7.68 -17.15 3.65
CA HIS A 38 -7.90 -18.32 2.81
C HIS A 38 -8.50 -19.51 3.56
N LEU A 39 -7.99 -19.81 4.76
CA LEU A 39 -8.36 -20.98 5.57
C LEU A 39 -9.87 -21.12 5.86
N PRO A 40 -10.60 -20.10 6.36
CA PRO A 40 -12.02 -20.23 6.68
C PRO A 40 -12.87 -20.42 5.41
N LEU A 41 -12.43 -19.86 4.28
CA LEU A 41 -13.14 -20.01 3.02
C LEU A 41 -13.03 -21.44 2.48
N GLN A 42 -11.86 -22.07 2.57
CA GLN A 42 -11.69 -23.49 2.26
C GLN A 42 -12.59 -24.37 3.14
N ALA A 43 -12.62 -24.11 4.45
CA ALA A 43 -13.45 -24.85 5.38
C ALA A 43 -14.96 -24.72 5.07
N LEU A 44 -15.41 -23.55 4.63
CA LEU A 44 -16.81 -23.30 4.28
C LEU A 44 -17.21 -23.95 2.94
N LEU A 45 -16.34 -23.89 1.93
CA LEU A 45 -16.59 -24.48 0.60
C LEU A 45 -16.34 -25.99 0.56
N GLY A 46 -15.69 -26.55 1.59
CA GLY A 46 -15.36 -27.98 1.66
C GLY A 46 -14.33 -28.42 0.61
N THR A 47 -13.59 -27.48 0.02
CA THR A 47 -12.58 -27.76 -1.01
C THR A 47 -11.17 -27.46 -0.50
N ALA A 48 -10.24 -28.36 -0.80
CA ALA A 48 -8.82 -28.19 -0.43
C ALA A 48 -8.08 -27.20 -1.35
N THR A 49 -8.60 -26.99 -2.56
CA THR A 49 -8.01 -26.13 -3.59
C THR A 49 -9.12 -25.48 -4.41
N ILE A 50 -9.04 -24.16 -4.61
CA ILE A 50 -9.84 -23.44 -5.60
C ILE A 50 -8.96 -23.32 -6.85
N THR A 51 -9.32 -24.05 -7.90
CA THR A 51 -8.61 -24.11 -9.18
C THR A 51 -9.14 -23.04 -10.15
N PRO A 52 -8.37 -22.66 -11.18
CA PRO A 52 -8.83 -21.70 -12.20
C PRO A 52 -10.11 -22.11 -12.93
N ASP A 53 -10.39 -23.42 -12.99
CA ASP A 53 -11.57 -23.99 -13.64
C ASP A 53 -12.84 -23.94 -12.76
N ASP A 54 -12.71 -23.58 -11.47
CA ASP A 54 -13.84 -23.48 -10.56
C ASP A 54 -14.67 -22.22 -10.82
N THR A 55 -16.00 -22.37 -10.83
CA THR A 55 -16.96 -21.25 -10.96
C THR A 55 -16.73 -20.13 -9.94
N TRP A 56 -16.23 -20.48 -8.75
CA TRP A 56 -15.99 -19.54 -7.65
C TRP A 56 -14.63 -18.84 -7.71
N HIS A 57 -13.73 -19.26 -8.61
CA HIS A 57 -12.39 -18.70 -8.75
C HIS A 57 -12.35 -17.17 -8.89
N PRO A 58 -13.15 -16.52 -9.76
CA PRO A 58 -13.15 -15.06 -9.87
C PRO A 58 -13.65 -14.37 -8.58
N ALA A 59 -14.64 -14.94 -7.90
CA ALA A 59 -15.13 -14.41 -6.63
C ALA A 59 -14.08 -14.53 -5.51
N TYR A 60 -13.34 -15.65 -5.49
CA TYR A 60 -12.22 -15.87 -4.58
C TYR A 60 -11.08 -14.87 -4.82
N GLN A 61 -10.70 -14.64 -6.08
CA GLN A 61 -9.69 -13.64 -6.43
C GLN A 61 -10.13 -12.22 -6.02
N ALA A 62 -11.38 -11.85 -6.28
CA ALA A 62 -11.93 -10.56 -5.86
C ALA A 62 -11.94 -10.42 -4.33
N TYR A 63 -12.25 -11.49 -3.60
CA TYR A 63 -12.19 -11.52 -2.13
C TYR A 63 -10.77 -11.25 -1.62
N LEU A 64 -9.75 -11.99 -2.09
CA LEU A 64 -8.37 -11.77 -1.68
C LEU A 64 -7.88 -10.36 -2.01
N LEU A 65 -8.25 -9.85 -3.20
CA LEU A 65 -7.93 -8.49 -3.61
C LEU A 65 -8.58 -7.46 -2.68
N GLY A 66 -9.84 -7.71 -2.28
CA GLY A 66 -10.55 -6.92 -1.29
C GLY A 66 -9.88 -6.93 0.08
N VAL A 67 -9.39 -8.07 0.55
CA VAL A 67 -8.62 -8.18 1.81
C VAL A 67 -7.35 -7.34 1.75
N CYS A 68 -6.60 -7.42 0.64
CA CYS A 68 -5.43 -6.57 0.41
C CYS A 68 -5.78 -5.08 0.44
N PHE A 69 -6.85 -4.68 -0.27
CA PHE A 69 -7.30 -3.30 -0.30
C PHE A 69 -7.71 -2.80 1.09
N LEU A 70 -8.45 -3.61 1.84
CA LEU A 70 -8.89 -3.28 3.19
C LEU A 70 -7.69 -3.10 4.12
N TYR A 71 -6.70 -4.00 4.07
CA TYR A 71 -5.48 -3.87 4.88
C TYR A 71 -4.74 -2.56 4.59
N PHE A 72 -4.33 -2.34 3.34
CA PHE A 72 -3.56 -1.15 2.97
C PHE A 72 -4.38 0.13 3.12
N GLY A 73 -5.64 0.10 2.67
CA GLY A 73 -6.51 1.26 2.70
C GLY A 73 -6.89 1.69 4.10
N TRP A 74 -7.13 0.74 5.01
CA TRP A 74 -7.32 1.05 6.42
C TRP A 74 -6.06 1.67 7.03
N CYS A 75 -4.89 1.08 6.83
CA CYS A 75 -3.61 1.60 7.34
C CYS A 75 -3.34 3.04 6.85
N TRP A 76 -3.56 3.31 5.56
CA TRP A 76 -3.32 4.61 4.97
C TRP A 76 -4.34 5.68 5.39
N THR A 77 -5.60 5.32 5.56
CA THR A 77 -6.67 6.28 5.94
C THR A 77 -6.69 6.60 7.44
N HIS A 78 -6.42 5.62 8.30
CA HIS A 78 -6.49 5.80 9.75
C HIS A 78 -5.17 6.29 10.37
N GLY A 79 -4.03 5.84 9.82
CA GLY A 79 -2.71 6.13 10.39
C GLY A 79 -1.71 6.75 9.42
N GLY A 80 -1.98 6.78 8.11
CA GLY A 80 -1.01 7.17 7.09
C GLY A 80 0.19 6.23 7.01
N GLN A 81 0.16 5.08 7.69
CA GLN A 81 1.31 4.19 7.82
C GLN A 81 0.85 2.74 7.94
N THR A 82 1.48 1.86 7.17
CA THR A 82 1.44 0.42 7.39
C THR A 82 2.41 0.04 8.53
N LEU A 83 2.32 -1.20 9.00
CA LEU A 83 3.25 -1.73 10.00
C LEU A 83 4.71 -1.67 9.51
N GLY A 84 4.98 -2.06 8.26
CA GLY A 84 6.30 -1.94 7.66
C GLY A 84 6.77 -0.48 7.58
N MET A 85 5.89 0.43 7.16
CA MET A 85 6.21 1.86 7.14
C MET A 85 6.56 2.41 8.53
N ARG A 86 5.86 1.98 9.58
CA ARG A 86 6.16 2.39 10.96
C ARG A 86 7.55 1.97 11.40
N THR A 87 7.98 0.74 11.07
CA THR A 87 9.32 0.22 11.39
C THR A 87 10.42 1.10 10.80
N TRP A 88 10.19 1.64 9.60
CA TRP A 88 11.15 2.48 8.88
C TRP A 88 10.89 3.99 9.00
N ARG A 89 9.95 4.40 9.87
CA ARG A 89 9.53 5.79 10.13
C ARG A 89 9.04 6.52 8.87
N ILE A 90 8.45 5.78 7.96
CA ILE A 90 7.89 6.28 6.70
C ILE A 90 6.44 6.66 6.96
N CYS A 91 6.03 7.86 6.55
CA CYS A 91 4.64 8.30 6.62
C CYS A 91 4.12 8.66 5.23
N LEU A 92 2.93 8.19 4.90
CA LEU A 92 2.20 8.56 3.70
C LEU A 92 1.34 9.78 4.00
N ARG A 93 1.56 10.85 3.23
CA ARG A 93 0.78 12.09 3.34
C ARG A 93 0.21 12.50 1.98
N SER A 94 -0.94 13.18 1.98
CA SER A 94 -1.40 13.90 0.80
C SER A 94 -0.51 15.11 0.54
N LYS A 95 -0.08 15.30 -0.72
CA LYS A 95 0.65 16.51 -1.14
C LYS A 95 -0.22 17.75 -0.88
N PRO A 96 0.39 18.86 -0.43
CA PRO A 96 -0.35 20.10 -0.17
C PRO A 96 -0.81 20.73 -1.49
N THR A 97 -2.07 20.48 -1.88
CA THR A 97 -2.78 21.26 -2.90
C THR A 97 -3.46 22.45 -2.23
N GLY A 98 -2.76 23.57 -2.05
CA GLY A 98 -3.32 24.90 -1.73
C GLY A 98 -4.01 25.10 -0.37
N SER A 99 -4.77 24.13 0.16
CA SER A 99 -5.51 24.23 1.44
C SER A 99 -4.90 23.38 2.56
N GLY A 100 -3.61 23.10 2.48
CA GLY A 100 -2.90 22.25 3.44
C GLY A 100 -2.92 20.76 3.09
N SER A 101 -2.14 20.00 3.83
CA SER A 101 -1.88 18.58 3.60
C SER A 101 -2.63 17.74 4.64
N GLY A 102 -3.86 17.38 4.27
CA GLY A 102 -4.80 16.59 5.07
C GLY A 102 -4.60 15.06 4.96
N PRO A 103 -5.40 14.28 5.71
CA PRO A 103 -5.31 12.82 5.70
C PRO A 103 -5.57 12.23 4.31
N VAL A 104 -5.06 11.01 4.07
CA VAL A 104 -5.35 10.28 2.84
C VAL A 104 -6.80 9.80 2.88
N SER A 105 -7.62 10.28 1.95
CA SER A 105 -9.01 9.82 1.78
C SER A 105 -9.07 8.40 1.20
N TRP A 106 -10.14 7.65 1.50
CA TRP A 106 -10.42 6.32 0.93
C TRP A 106 -10.37 6.33 -0.61
N GLY A 107 -10.82 7.40 -1.27
CA GLY A 107 -10.73 7.52 -2.73
C GLY A 107 -9.28 7.60 -3.23
N ARG A 108 -8.41 8.35 -2.57
CA ARG A 108 -6.97 8.44 -2.91
C ARG A 108 -6.24 7.14 -2.62
N SER A 109 -6.62 6.47 -1.54
CA SER A 109 -6.14 5.12 -1.21
C SER A 109 -6.51 4.10 -2.30
N GLY A 110 -7.75 4.14 -2.79
CA GLY A 110 -8.24 3.32 -3.91
C GLY A 110 -7.44 3.53 -5.19
N ILE A 111 -7.22 4.79 -5.57
CA ILE A 111 -6.39 5.13 -6.73
C ILE A 111 -4.98 4.56 -6.55
N ARG A 112 -4.35 4.79 -5.38
CA ARG A 112 -3.01 4.28 -5.06
C ARG A 112 -2.94 2.75 -5.15
N PHE A 113 -3.97 2.05 -4.67
CA PHE A 113 -4.03 0.59 -4.70
C PHE A 113 -4.21 0.04 -6.11
N LEU A 114 -5.13 0.59 -6.91
CA LEU A 114 -5.31 0.21 -8.32
C LEU A 114 -4.05 0.45 -9.14
N CYS A 115 -3.43 1.61 -8.92
CA CYS A 115 -2.12 1.96 -9.45
C CYS A 115 -1.04 0.91 -9.09
N ALA A 116 -0.95 0.52 -7.82
CA ALA A 116 -0.01 -0.50 -7.36
C ALA A 116 -0.26 -1.87 -8.01
N ILE A 117 -1.54 -2.28 -8.15
CA ILE A 117 -1.92 -3.52 -8.85
C ILE A 117 -1.49 -3.46 -10.31
N LEU A 118 -1.81 -2.38 -11.03
CA LEU A 118 -1.45 -2.22 -12.43
C LEU A 118 0.08 -2.27 -12.61
N SER A 119 0.82 -1.67 -11.68
CA SER A 119 2.29 -1.73 -11.63
C SER A 119 2.85 -3.14 -11.48
N TRP A 120 2.18 -3.97 -10.68
CA TRP A 120 2.55 -5.37 -10.44
C TRP A 120 2.15 -6.24 -11.64
N SER A 121 0.98 -6.00 -12.24
CA SER A 121 0.49 -6.71 -13.43
C SER A 121 1.40 -6.49 -14.65
N VAL A 122 2.05 -5.33 -14.77
CA VAL A 122 3.09 -5.08 -15.79
C VAL A 122 4.47 -5.53 -15.27
N PHE A 123 4.58 -6.79 -14.80
CA PHE A 123 5.87 -7.42 -14.40
C PHE A 123 6.69 -6.66 -13.35
N GLY A 124 6.06 -5.86 -12.48
CA GLY A 124 6.80 -5.01 -11.54
C GLY A 124 7.61 -3.88 -12.20
N ALA A 125 7.38 -3.59 -13.49
CA ALA A 125 8.10 -2.57 -14.25
C ALA A 125 7.90 -1.16 -13.69
N GLY A 126 6.72 -0.85 -13.14
CA GLY A 126 6.49 0.44 -12.46
C GLY A 126 7.22 0.59 -11.11
N PHE A 127 7.71 -0.51 -10.54
CA PHE A 127 8.58 -0.50 -9.36
C PHE A 127 10.07 -0.41 -9.75
N LEU A 128 10.47 -1.07 -10.84
CA LEU A 128 11.81 -0.88 -11.44
C LEU A 128 12.04 0.57 -11.91
N TRP A 129 10.99 1.31 -12.26
CA TRP A 129 11.10 2.75 -12.58
C TRP A 129 11.55 3.62 -11.40
N VAL A 130 11.31 3.20 -10.14
CA VAL A 130 11.86 3.87 -8.94
C VAL A 130 13.38 3.75 -8.85
N ILE A 131 13.99 2.76 -9.52
CA ILE A 131 15.45 2.59 -9.61
C ILE A 131 16.04 3.54 -10.67
N VAL A 132 15.27 3.91 -11.69
CA VAL A 132 15.70 4.77 -12.81
C VAL A 132 15.43 6.26 -12.54
N ASP A 133 14.39 6.58 -11.75
CA ASP A 133 13.98 7.96 -11.51
C ASP A 133 14.77 8.65 -10.37
N ARG A 134 15.49 9.72 -10.73
CA ARG A 134 16.31 10.57 -9.84
C ARG A 134 15.50 11.29 -8.76
N GLU A 135 14.18 11.35 -8.86
CA GLU A 135 13.28 12.00 -7.89
C GLU A 135 12.72 11.05 -6.81
N ARG A 136 13.02 9.75 -6.82
CA ARG A 136 12.52 8.74 -5.85
C ARG A 136 10.99 8.70 -5.68
N MET A 137 10.23 9.06 -6.72
CA MET A 137 8.77 8.99 -6.74
C MET A 137 8.30 7.89 -7.69
N SER A 138 7.40 7.02 -7.24
CA SER A 138 6.72 6.10 -8.16
C SER A 138 5.69 6.88 -9.01
N TRP A 139 5.37 6.43 -10.24
CA TRP A 139 4.31 7.05 -11.06
C TRP A 139 2.99 7.17 -10.29
N HIS A 140 2.76 6.26 -9.35
CA HIS A 140 1.62 6.18 -8.45
C HIS A 140 1.61 7.25 -7.36
N ASP A 141 2.78 7.66 -6.85
CA ASP A 141 2.91 8.79 -5.92
C ASP A 141 2.56 10.12 -6.64
N ARG A 142 2.98 10.26 -7.90
CA ARG A 142 2.73 11.46 -8.73
C ARG A 142 1.26 11.58 -9.15
N LEU A 143 0.62 10.46 -9.53
CA LEU A 143 -0.80 10.41 -9.92
C LEU A 143 -1.77 10.49 -8.73
N SER A 144 -1.43 9.91 -7.58
CA SER A 144 -2.30 9.95 -6.39
C SER A 144 -2.19 11.26 -5.60
N GLY A 145 -1.24 12.14 -5.95
CA GLY A 145 -0.93 13.33 -5.17
C GLY A 145 -0.56 12.98 -3.73
N THR A 146 0.15 11.88 -3.52
CA THR A 146 0.66 11.46 -2.20
C THR A 146 2.18 11.44 -2.21
N GLU A 147 2.77 11.65 -1.04
CA GLU A 147 4.21 11.60 -0.84
C GLU A 147 4.55 10.78 0.40
N LEU A 148 5.68 10.08 0.31
CA LEU A 148 6.25 9.34 1.42
C LEU A 148 7.33 10.21 2.07
N VAL A 149 7.07 10.63 3.30
CA VAL A 149 7.96 11.47 4.10
C VAL A 149 8.60 10.66 5.22
N LEU A 150 9.86 10.98 5.53
CA LEU A 150 10.51 10.44 6.72
C LEU A 150 10.12 11.28 7.94
N ILE A 151 9.71 10.62 9.02
CA ILE A 151 9.42 11.30 10.29
C ILE A 151 10.75 11.56 11.02
N PRO A 152 11.01 12.82 11.45
CA PRO A 152 12.21 13.17 12.22
C PRO A 152 12.25 12.44 13.58
N ARG A 153 13.45 12.35 14.16
CA ARG A 153 13.74 11.60 15.37
C ARG A 153 13.15 12.20 16.63
#